data_AF-A0A1A3CA85-F1
#
_entry.id   AF-A0A1A3CA85-F1
#
_cell.length_a   1.000
_cell.length_b   1.000
_cell.length_c   1.000
_cell.angle_alpha   90.00
_cell.angle_beta   90.00
_cell.angle_gamma   90.00
#
_symmetry.space_group_name_H-M   'P 1'
#
loop_
_entity.id
_entity.type
_entity.pdbx_description
1 polymer ?
#
loop_
_entity_poly.entity_id
_entity_poly.type
_entity_poly.pdbx_seq_one_letter_code
_entity_poly.pdbx_strand_id
1 'polypeptide(L)' 'MQRTGLTGSFVIGLAITRYILVNPPIADLSRDEISRRAAPVIQRLLVGPVPELDSEAPTGD' A
#
# COMPACT_ATOMS: atom_id res chain seq x y z
N MET A 1 11.84 2.29 9.21
CA MET A 1 10.81 3.36 9.19
C MET A 1 10.09 3.50 7.85
N GLN A 2 10.78 3.46 6.69
CA GLN A 2 10.16 3.69 5.37
C GLN A 2 8.95 2.76 5.08
N ARG A 3 9.10 1.45 5.34
CA ARG A 3 8.02 0.45 5.16
C ARG A 3 6.78 0.72 6.00
N THR A 4 6.97 1.10 7.27
CA THR A 4 5.89 1.45 8.20
C THR A 4 5.16 2.70 7.75
N GLY A 5 5.89 3.71 7.25
CA GLY A 5 5.30 4.92 6.68
C GLY A 5 4.42 4.62 5.47
N LEU A 6 4.92 3.84 4.51
CA LEU A 6 4.15 3.43 3.32
C LEU A 6 2.90 2.61 3.67
N THR A 7 3.04 1.69 4.62
CA THR A 7 1.92 0.89 5.11
C THR A 7 0.85 1.78 5.77
N GLY A 8 1.28 2.72 6.61
CA GLY A 8 0.39 3.70 7.25
C GLY A 8 -0.35 4.56 6.22
N SER A 9 0.36 5.11 5.23
CA SER A 9 -0.24 5.90 4.15
C SER A 9 -1.29 5.13 3.36
N PHE A 10 -1.03 3.85 3.06
CA PHE A 10 -2.01 2.98 2.40
C PHE A 10 -3.29 2.82 3.23
N VAL A 11 -3.15 2.51 4.53
CA VAL A 11 -4.30 2.32 5.43
C VAL A 11 -5.11 3.60 5.59
N ILE A 12 -4.45 4.75 5.75
CA ILE A 12 -5.10 6.05 5.87
C ILE A 12 -5.86 6.40 4.59
N GLY A 13 -5.22 6.26 3.42
CA GLY A 13 -5.87 6.53 2.14
C GLY A 13 -7.11 5.65 1.94
N LEU A 14 -7.02 4.37 2.26
CA LEU A 14 -8.14 3.43 2.20
C LEU A 14 -9.29 3.85 3.13
N ALA A 15 -8.98 4.30 4.35
CA ALA A 15 -9.97 4.79 5.29
C ALA A 15 -10.65 6.09 4.80
N ILE A 16 -9.88 7.04 4.26
CA ILE A 16 -10.41 8.27 3.67
C ILE A 16 -11.36 7.95 2.51
N THR A 17 -10.95 7.08 1.59
CA THR A 17 -11.78 6.67 0.44
C THR A 17 -13.08 6.02 0.90
N ARG A 18 -13.03 5.18 1.94
CA ARG A 18 -14.21 4.46 2.46
C ARG A 18 -15.16 5.36 3.24
N TYR A 19 -14.66 6.17 4.16
CA TYR A 19 -15.49 6.83 5.17
C TYR A 19 -15.71 8.32 4.93
N ILE A 20 -14.78 8.99 4.25
CA ILE A 20 -14.88 10.44 3.99
C ILE A 20 -15.42 10.69 2.58
N LEU A 21 -14.83 10.04 1.57
CA LEU A 21 -15.25 10.20 0.17
C LEU A 21 -16.46 9.33 -0.17
N VAL A 22 -16.72 8.28 0.61
CA VAL A 22 -17.83 7.34 0.42
C VAL A 22 -17.88 6.81 -1.03
N ASN A 23 -16.70 6.46 -1.56
CA ASN A 23 -16.57 5.96 -2.93
C ASN A 23 -17.28 4.59 -3.04
N PRO A 24 -18.39 4.43 -3.80
CA PRO A 24 -19.24 3.24 -3.71
C PRO A 24 -18.48 1.90 -3.91
N PRO A 25 -17.59 1.75 -4.91
CA PRO A 25 -16.70 0.58 -5.04
C PRO A 25 -15.95 0.12 -3.78
N ILE A 26 -15.64 1.03 -2.85
CA ILE A 26 -14.89 0.73 -1.62
C ILE A 26 -15.79 0.81 -0.38
N ALA A 27 -16.76 1.73 -0.36
CA ALA A 27 -17.70 1.92 0.74
C ALA A 27 -18.61 0.69 0.93
N ASP A 28 -19.05 0.09 -0.16
CA ASP A 28 -20.01 -1.02 -0.17
C ASP A 28 -19.38 -2.38 0.16
N LEU A 29 -18.05 -2.49 0.12
CA LEU A 29 -17.34 -3.72 0.47
C LEU A 29 -17.50 -4.02 1.96
N SER A 30 -17.77 -5.26 2.33
CA SER A 30 -17.69 -5.71 3.71
C SER A 30 -16.26 -5.55 4.27
N ARG A 31 -16.13 -5.51 5.60
CA ARG A 31 -14.82 -5.45 6.27
C ARG A 31 -13.93 -6.63 5.84
N ASP A 32 -14.50 -7.80 5.67
CA ASP A 32 -13.76 -9.01 5.29
C ASP A 32 -13.30 -8.95 3.85
N GLU A 33 -14.11 -8.41 2.92
CA GLU A 33 -13.70 -8.20 1.54
C GLU A 33 -12.57 -7.18 1.44
N ILE A 34 -12.66 -6.09 2.19
CA ILE A 34 -11.53 -5.14 2.28
C ILE A 34 -10.30 -5.83 2.85
N SER A 35 -10.43 -6.58 3.94
CA SER A 35 -9.29 -7.24 4.59
C SER A 35 -8.63 -8.23 3.63
N ARG A 36 -9.41 -9.05 2.91
CA ARG A 36 -8.89 -9.98 1.90
C ARG A 36 -8.17 -9.27 0.75
N ARG A 37 -8.70 -8.14 0.29
CA ARG A 37 -8.10 -7.35 -0.81
C ARG A 37 -6.85 -6.57 -0.37
N ALA A 38 -6.85 -6.05 0.86
CA ALA A 38 -5.77 -5.24 1.41
C ALA A 38 -4.59 -6.06 1.94
N ALA A 39 -4.84 -7.27 2.46
CA ALA A 39 -3.82 -8.15 3.03
C ALA A 39 -2.57 -8.35 2.14
N PRO A 40 -2.68 -8.71 0.85
CA PRO A 40 -1.49 -8.89 0.00
C PRO A 40 -0.70 -7.60 -0.19
N VAL A 41 -1.37 -6.44 -0.25
CA VAL A 41 -0.70 -5.13 -0.38
C VAL A 41 0.04 -4.78 0.91
N ILE A 42 -0.61 -4.92 2.06
CA ILE A 42 0.01 -4.68 3.37
C ILE A 42 1.20 -5.61 3.58
N GLN A 43 1.06 -6.90 3.25
CA GLN A 43 2.17 -7.85 3.33
C GLN A 43 3.33 -7.44 2.41
N ARG A 44 3.05 -7.00 1.18
CA ARG A 44 4.09 -6.52 0.26
C ARG A 44 4.80 -5.27 0.81
N LEU A 45 4.08 -4.32 1.39
CA LEU A 45 4.67 -3.11 1.96
C LEU A 45 5.55 -3.43 3.18
N LEU A 46 5.11 -4.35 4.03
CA LEU A 46 5.81 -4.72 5.25
C LEU A 46 7.02 -5.64 5.01
N VAL A 47 6.88 -6.66 4.16
CA VAL A 47 7.88 -7.72 4.02
C VAL A 47 8.30 -8.01 2.57
N GLY A 48 7.65 -7.38 1.60
CA GLY A 48 7.98 -7.57 0.19
C GLY A 48 9.37 -7.05 -0.16
N PRO A 49 10.00 -7.56 -1.24
CA PRO A 49 11.24 -7.01 -1.73
C PRO A 49 11.05 -5.53 -2.06
N VAL A 50 11.90 -4.69 -1.46
CA VAL A 50 12.07 -3.31 -1.88
C VAL A 50 12.73 -3.40 -3.25
N PRO A 51 12.14 -2.82 -4.31
CA PRO A 51 12.86 -2.68 -5.57
C PRO A 51 14.20 -2.03 -5.23
N GLU A 52 15.31 -2.68 -5.57
CA GLU A 52 16.61 -2.03 -5.51
C GLU A 52 16.49 -0.78 -6.38
N LEU A 53 16.56 0.39 -5.76
CA LEU A 53 16.56 1.68 -6.47
C LEU A 53 17.97 2.03 -6.97
N ASP A 54 18.86 1.01 -7.06
CA ASP A 54 20.27 1.07 -7.42
C ASP A 54 20.49 0.12 -8.61
N SER A 55 21.25 0.38 -9.67
CA SER A 55 22.21 1.42 -9.98
C SER A 55 22.31 1.52 -11.51
N GLU A 56 21.90 2.64 -12.11
CA GLU A 56 22.28 2.96 -13.49
C GLU A 56 22.98 4.31 -13.54
N ALA A 57 24.23 4.30 -13.06
CA ALA A 57 25.29 5.08 -13.66
C ALA A 57 26.49 4.14 -13.75
N PRO A 58 26.79 3.53 -14.91
CA PRO A 58 28.10 2.95 -15.13
C PRO A 58 29.14 4.06 -14.96
N THR A 59 29.83 4.05 -13.83
CA THR A 59 31.06 4.83 -13.65
C THR A 59 32.18 4.04 -14.30
N GLY A 60 32.56 4.47 -15.51
CA GLY A 60 33.89 4.31 -16.09
C GLY A 60 34.34 2.91 -16.53
N ASP A 61 34.50 2.76 -17.84
CA ASP A 61 35.83 2.55 -18.46
C ASP A 61 35.96 3.57 -19.61
#